data_AF-A0A818P5D8-F1
#
_entry.id   AF-A0A818P5D8-F1
#
_cell.length_a   1.000
_cell.length_b   1.000
_cell.length_c   1.000
_cell.angle_alpha   90.00
_cell.angle_beta   90.00
_cell.angle_gamma   90.00
#
_symmetry.space_group_name_H-M   'P 1'
#
loop_
_entity.id
_entity.type
_entity.pdbx_description
1 polymer ?
#
loop_
_entity_poly.entity_id
_entity_poly.type
_entity_poly.pdbx_seq_one_letter_code
_entity_poly.pdbx_strand_id
1 'polypeptide(L)'
;MISTYSLNGCDNDTSVQDTLYRYCQENNLEELRNILPFLRNASVINEIHTATGSTCLHVACYRGHKDVVEILLQHGASSSIRNTRHYLTPYEEAGTEDIKQLLIKYERLFSSSTRYYIEWSMVGDDLLSKRRQFREIIDLYKAYNNRHLISKLLTEVIHYYLNDYLLNEINQAESTKSEIIRQQIETVQTYFQEAINKHDYLTYFIKAYTLTTCFYQKLNEHLAMYILEYFDETGRSSSNYRLVNCLVHIVTLLIYHPNLPLYQFQGVCYRGMRITQKDLDQYKLGQHILNRSFLSTSAYRSVAEMFAGEGQQSCMRRSYQDHRSLQYSCICKYEIKQESTAINIENLSTRPDEKEVLIIPFSVFEVTNIKINPLDPPSKISVEIELKECEDINKSGKFQKCTIHTYLLYGITGLLLLLAFILAFDIKININANMATPKMQIDDDVDYPVGPDCPNILNRSMWNARPFLSRDYLQLLPVTHIVIRRMGVSNSSMNKLDCAKQIKKCQAYHMDTLGWFDIGFNFIICGADGQKQIYKGRGWKYIGAHCKGYNARSLGIVVMGNQANRESCKIIKSIIQCGITQNNIMKNFTLVGDLKETNIHNYYLNYFINDPDIHYANVSMNKQTFCQ
;
A
#
# COMPACT_ATOMS: atom_id res chain seq x y z
N MET A 1 -30.85 -32.97 0.12
CA MET A 1 -31.33 -32.12 -0.99
C MET A 1 -31.01 -30.67 -0.68
N ILE A 2 -29.81 -30.21 -1.04
CA ILE A 2 -29.49 -28.86 -1.55
C ILE A 2 -28.32 -29.10 -2.51
N SER A 3 -28.49 -28.72 -3.77
CA SER A 3 -27.66 -29.15 -4.90
C SER A 3 -26.32 -28.41 -4.95
N THR A 4 -25.24 -29.17 -4.97
CA THR A 4 -23.93 -28.75 -5.49
C THR A 4 -24.04 -28.49 -6.99
N TYR A 5 -24.14 -27.24 -7.42
CA TYR A 5 -23.85 -26.89 -8.81
C TYR A 5 -22.33 -26.77 -8.98
N SER A 6 -21.80 -27.83 -9.59
CA SER A 6 -20.47 -27.90 -10.17
C SER A 6 -20.30 -26.80 -11.22
N LEU A 7 -19.38 -25.86 -10.99
CA LEU A 7 -18.80 -25.02 -12.04
C LEU A 7 -17.47 -25.64 -12.53
N ASN A 8 -17.51 -26.94 -12.83
CA ASN A 8 -16.55 -27.59 -13.71
C ASN A 8 -17.24 -27.84 -15.05
N GLY A 9 -16.95 -26.99 -16.03
CA GLY A 9 -17.40 -27.14 -17.42
C GLY A 9 -17.19 -25.84 -18.18
N CYS A 10 -16.46 -25.89 -19.28
CA CYS A 10 -16.38 -24.78 -20.22
C CYS A 10 -17.78 -24.49 -20.78
N ASP A 11 -18.40 -23.34 -20.46
CA ASP A 11 -19.60 -22.83 -21.16
C ASP A 11 -19.69 -21.30 -21.05
N ASN A 12 -19.63 -20.64 -22.22
CA ASN A 12 -19.95 -19.25 -22.60
C ASN A 12 -20.21 -18.17 -21.51
N ASP A 13 -19.62 -16.98 -21.67
CA ASP A 13 -19.85 -15.77 -20.83
C ASP A 13 -21.34 -15.44 -20.59
N THR A 14 -22.23 -15.82 -21.50
CA THR A 14 -23.70 -15.71 -21.37
C THR A 14 -24.28 -16.48 -20.17
N SER A 15 -23.70 -17.63 -19.79
CA SER A 15 -24.16 -18.46 -18.66
C SER A 15 -23.92 -17.80 -17.30
N VAL A 16 -22.81 -17.05 -17.18
CA VAL A 16 -22.42 -16.35 -15.95
C VAL A 16 -23.24 -15.08 -15.76
N GLN A 17 -23.48 -14.33 -16.86
CA GLN A 17 -24.32 -13.13 -16.83
C GLN A 17 -25.76 -13.46 -16.41
N ASP A 18 -26.37 -14.51 -16.96
CA ASP A 18 -27.72 -14.95 -16.61
C ASP A 18 -27.82 -15.38 -15.14
N THR A 19 -26.75 -16.02 -14.64
CA THR A 19 -26.67 -16.46 -13.24
C THR A 19 -26.56 -15.29 -12.28
N LEU A 20 -25.71 -14.32 -12.58
CA LEU A 20 -25.56 -13.10 -11.80
C LEU A 20 -26.86 -12.29 -11.78
N TYR A 21 -27.51 -12.13 -12.94
CA TYR A 21 -28.77 -11.40 -13.08
C TYR A 21 -29.88 -12.03 -12.23
N ARG A 22 -29.99 -13.36 -12.25
CA ARG A 22 -30.98 -14.10 -11.44
C ARG A 22 -30.77 -13.90 -9.95
N TYR A 23 -29.52 -14.01 -9.46
CA TYR A 23 -29.23 -13.78 -8.04
C TYR A 23 -29.55 -12.35 -7.60
N CYS A 24 -29.29 -11.38 -8.47
CA CYS A 24 -29.67 -9.99 -8.22
C CYS A 24 -31.20 -9.80 -8.21
N GLN A 25 -31.93 -10.53 -9.05
CA GLN A 25 -33.39 -10.49 -9.11
C GLN A 25 -34.05 -11.13 -7.87
N GLU A 26 -33.49 -12.23 -7.37
CA GLU A 26 -34.03 -13.04 -6.28
C GLU A 26 -33.57 -12.60 -4.87
N ASN A 27 -32.76 -11.55 -4.76
CA ASN A 27 -32.13 -11.11 -3.51
C ASN A 27 -31.20 -12.16 -2.87
N ASN A 28 -30.52 -12.97 -3.68
CA ASN A 28 -29.64 -14.03 -3.20
C ASN A 28 -28.25 -13.49 -2.86
N LEU A 29 -28.17 -12.75 -1.74
CA LEU A 29 -26.96 -12.06 -1.30
C LEU A 29 -25.78 -13.00 -0.99
N GLU A 30 -26.05 -14.20 -0.47
CA GLU A 30 -25.02 -15.17 -0.08
C GLU A 30 -24.30 -15.73 -1.29
N GLU A 31 -25.03 -16.13 -2.33
CA GLU A 31 -24.43 -16.57 -3.60
C GLU A 31 -23.72 -15.44 -4.33
N LEU A 32 -24.24 -14.20 -4.25
CA LEU A 32 -23.55 -13.03 -4.77
C LEU A 32 -22.19 -12.80 -4.08
N ARG A 33 -22.12 -12.94 -2.75
CA ARG A 33 -20.86 -12.85 -1.98
C ARG A 33 -19.87 -13.96 -2.37
N ASN A 34 -20.37 -15.13 -2.74
CA ASN A 34 -19.55 -16.27 -3.15
C ASN A 34 -19.07 -16.17 -4.60
N ILE A 35 -19.79 -15.52 -5.51
CA ILE A 35 -19.44 -15.47 -6.93
C ILE A 35 -18.70 -14.19 -7.33
N LEU A 36 -19.12 -13.02 -6.82
CA LEU A 36 -18.59 -11.70 -7.21
C LEU A 36 -17.06 -11.58 -7.05
N PRO A 37 -16.42 -12.08 -5.97
CA PRO A 37 -14.96 -12.00 -5.82
C PRO A 37 -14.16 -12.89 -6.78
N PHE A 38 -14.78 -13.88 -7.41
CA PHE A 38 -14.13 -14.87 -8.27
C PHE A 38 -14.46 -14.71 -9.75
N LEU A 39 -15.22 -13.67 -10.11
CA LEU A 39 -15.49 -13.33 -11.50
C LEU A 39 -14.16 -12.98 -12.21
N ARG A 40 -13.79 -13.78 -13.22
CA ARG A 40 -12.58 -13.56 -14.03
C ARG A 40 -12.65 -12.28 -14.86
N ASN A 41 -13.87 -11.82 -15.16
CA ASN A 41 -14.13 -10.60 -15.91
C ASN A 41 -15.13 -9.71 -15.15
N ALA A 42 -14.65 -8.58 -14.62
CA ALA A 42 -15.47 -7.62 -13.91
C ALA A 42 -16.44 -6.84 -14.81
N SER A 43 -16.26 -6.85 -16.15
CA SER A 43 -17.17 -6.16 -17.08
C SER A 43 -18.58 -6.75 -17.07
N VAL A 44 -18.71 -8.05 -16.76
CA VAL A 44 -19.97 -8.81 -16.77
C VAL A 44 -21.03 -8.18 -15.85
N ILE A 45 -20.62 -7.52 -14.76
CA ILE A 45 -21.52 -6.83 -13.82
C ILE A 45 -22.28 -5.67 -14.50
N ASN A 46 -21.65 -5.05 -15.50
CA ASN A 46 -22.15 -3.87 -16.21
C ASN A 46 -22.79 -4.20 -17.58
N GLU A 47 -22.75 -5.46 -18.00
CA GLU A 47 -23.34 -5.86 -19.28
C GLU A 47 -24.87 -5.84 -19.22
N ILE A 48 -25.48 -5.37 -20.32
CA ILE A 48 -26.93 -5.32 -20.46
C ILE A 48 -27.44 -6.73 -20.76
N HIS A 49 -28.30 -7.26 -19.89
CA HIS A 49 -28.85 -8.59 -20.04
C HIS A 49 -29.76 -8.66 -21.28
N THR A 50 -29.45 -9.58 -22.20
CA THR A 50 -30.05 -9.64 -23.54
C THR A 50 -31.57 -9.81 -23.52
N ALA A 51 -32.09 -10.63 -22.59
CA ALA A 51 -33.52 -10.92 -22.53
C ALA A 51 -34.35 -9.83 -21.84
N THR A 52 -33.76 -9.01 -20.96
CA THR A 52 -34.50 -7.98 -20.18
C THR A 52 -34.13 -6.55 -20.55
N GLY A 53 -33.02 -6.35 -21.26
CA GLY A 53 -32.51 -5.04 -21.63
C GLY A 53 -31.98 -4.21 -20.45
N SER A 54 -31.71 -4.82 -19.31
CA SER A 54 -31.32 -4.16 -18.06
C SER A 54 -30.03 -4.75 -17.49
N THR A 55 -29.26 -3.98 -16.73
CA THR A 55 -28.09 -4.51 -15.98
C THR A 55 -28.51 -5.14 -14.64
N CYS A 56 -27.59 -5.82 -13.97
CA CYS A 56 -27.80 -6.35 -12.62
C CYS A 56 -28.19 -5.24 -11.61
N LEU A 57 -27.59 -4.05 -11.75
CA LEU A 57 -27.89 -2.91 -10.89
C LEU A 57 -29.33 -2.38 -11.12
N HIS A 58 -29.80 -2.33 -12.37
CA HIS A 58 -31.19 -1.93 -12.67
C HIS A 58 -32.20 -2.86 -11.99
N VAL A 59 -32.03 -4.18 -12.11
CA VAL A 59 -32.99 -5.13 -11.54
C VAL A 59 -32.98 -5.08 -10.01
N ALA A 60 -31.81 -4.91 -9.38
CA ALA A 60 -31.71 -4.74 -7.93
C ALA A 60 -32.37 -3.44 -7.44
N CYS A 61 -32.18 -2.34 -8.18
CA CYS A 61 -32.80 -1.03 -7.87
C CYS A 61 -34.32 -1.05 -8.04
N TYR A 62 -34.81 -1.64 -9.14
CA TYR A 62 -36.24 -1.82 -9.42
C TYR A 62 -36.93 -2.67 -8.35
N ARG A 63 -36.28 -3.77 -7.92
CA ARG A 63 -36.84 -4.73 -6.95
C ARG A 63 -36.77 -4.25 -5.50
N GLY A 64 -36.01 -3.20 -5.21
CA GLY A 64 -35.87 -2.69 -3.84
C GLY A 64 -34.79 -3.40 -3.01
N HIS A 65 -33.88 -4.16 -3.63
CA HIS A 65 -32.91 -4.99 -2.92
C HIS A 65 -31.68 -4.18 -2.50
N LYS A 66 -31.81 -3.38 -1.43
CA LYS A 66 -30.78 -2.43 -0.95
C LYS A 66 -29.41 -3.07 -0.74
N ASP A 67 -29.33 -4.24 -0.10
CA ASP A 67 -28.06 -4.92 0.18
C ASP A 67 -27.40 -5.47 -1.09
N VAL A 68 -28.21 -5.89 -2.07
CA VAL A 68 -27.74 -6.29 -3.40
C VAL A 68 -27.26 -5.07 -4.19
N VAL A 69 -27.96 -3.94 -4.10
CA VAL A 69 -27.49 -2.68 -4.69
C VAL A 69 -26.14 -2.28 -4.08
N GLU A 70 -25.99 -2.35 -2.76
CA GLU A 70 -24.74 -2.03 -2.09
C GLU A 70 -23.60 -2.96 -2.50
N ILE A 71 -23.80 -4.28 -2.52
CA ILE A 71 -22.74 -5.21 -2.92
C ILE A 71 -22.38 -5.08 -4.40
N LEU A 72 -23.35 -4.79 -5.29
CA LEU A 72 -23.07 -4.55 -6.71
C LEU A 72 -22.24 -3.28 -6.91
N LEU A 73 -22.58 -2.20 -6.21
CA LEU A 73 -21.82 -0.95 -6.24
C LEU A 73 -20.39 -1.13 -5.68
N GLN A 74 -20.23 -1.91 -4.60
CA GLN A 74 -18.93 -2.32 -4.05
C GLN A 74 -18.09 -3.18 -5.01
N HIS A 75 -18.69 -3.75 -6.06
CA HIS A 75 -17.99 -4.57 -7.05
C HIS A 75 -17.97 -3.91 -8.44
N GLY A 76 -18.15 -2.58 -8.49
CA GLY A 76 -17.94 -1.78 -9.71
C GLY A 76 -19.15 -1.69 -10.64
N ALA A 77 -20.37 -1.91 -10.14
CA ALA A 77 -21.59 -1.68 -10.92
C ALA A 77 -21.81 -0.18 -11.22
N SER A 78 -22.04 0.16 -12.47
CA SER A 78 -22.23 1.54 -12.95
C SER A 78 -23.68 2.00 -12.80
N SER A 79 -23.86 3.13 -12.11
CA SER A 79 -25.16 3.82 -11.96
C SER A 79 -25.52 4.71 -13.17
N SER A 80 -24.66 4.84 -14.17
CA SER A 80 -24.87 5.74 -15.32
C SER A 80 -25.37 5.05 -16.59
N ILE A 81 -25.36 3.70 -16.63
CA ILE A 81 -25.81 2.93 -17.80
C ILE A 81 -27.32 3.06 -17.96
N ARG A 82 -27.81 3.27 -19.18
CA ARG A 82 -29.25 3.29 -19.48
C ARG A 82 -29.71 1.93 -20.00
N ASN A 83 -30.84 1.44 -19.49
CA ASN A 83 -31.47 0.23 -20.00
C ASN A 83 -31.99 0.43 -21.44
N THR A 84 -32.13 -0.66 -22.21
CA THR A 84 -32.51 -0.57 -23.63
C THR A 84 -34.01 -0.46 -23.86
N ARG A 85 -34.83 -0.88 -22.88
CA ARG A 85 -36.30 -0.87 -23.00
C ARG A 85 -36.93 0.47 -22.66
N HIS A 86 -36.47 1.12 -21.59
CA HIS A 86 -37.08 2.35 -21.06
C HIS A 86 -36.14 3.56 -21.13
N TYR A 87 -34.87 3.35 -21.50
CA TYR A 87 -33.83 4.36 -21.54
C TYR A 87 -33.58 5.05 -20.19
N LEU A 88 -33.87 4.33 -19.10
CA LEU A 88 -33.72 4.78 -17.72
C LEU A 88 -32.39 4.30 -17.14
N THR A 89 -31.82 5.10 -16.25
CA THR A 89 -30.69 4.74 -15.38
C THR A 89 -31.17 3.94 -14.16
N PRO A 90 -30.29 3.23 -13.44
CA PRO A 90 -30.63 2.56 -12.19
C PRO A 90 -31.23 3.51 -11.13
N TYR A 91 -30.85 4.79 -11.14
CA TYR A 91 -31.43 5.82 -10.27
C TYR A 91 -32.89 6.12 -10.62
N GLU A 92 -33.19 6.25 -11.90
CA GLU A 92 -34.55 6.50 -12.40
C GLU A 92 -35.45 5.27 -12.23
N GLU A 93 -34.86 4.07 -12.30
CA GLU A 93 -35.54 2.78 -12.11
C GLU A 93 -35.74 2.42 -10.61
N ALA A 94 -35.06 3.10 -9.68
CA ALA A 94 -35.08 2.76 -8.26
C ALA A 94 -36.47 2.93 -7.64
N GLY A 95 -37.01 1.82 -7.12
CA GLY A 95 -38.36 1.77 -6.53
C GLY A 95 -38.48 2.37 -5.13
N THR A 96 -37.36 2.67 -4.46
CA THR A 96 -37.35 3.21 -3.08
C THR A 96 -36.43 4.41 -2.93
N GLU A 97 -36.82 5.35 -2.06
CA GLU A 97 -36.03 6.55 -1.76
C GLU A 97 -34.69 6.19 -1.08
N ASP A 98 -34.66 5.14 -0.27
CA ASP A 98 -33.44 4.59 0.34
C ASP A 98 -32.38 4.19 -0.70
N ILE A 99 -32.80 3.56 -1.81
CA ILE A 99 -31.91 3.17 -2.90
C ILE A 99 -31.47 4.38 -3.70
N LYS A 100 -32.37 5.35 -3.94
CA LYS A 100 -32.00 6.62 -4.58
C LYS A 100 -30.95 7.37 -3.78
N GLN A 101 -31.11 7.43 -2.46
CA GLN A 101 -30.12 8.01 -1.56
C GLN A 101 -28.81 7.20 -1.56
N LEU A 102 -28.87 5.86 -1.61
CA LEU A 102 -27.69 5.00 -1.71
C LEU A 102 -26.93 5.23 -3.01
N LEU A 103 -27.63 5.34 -4.14
CA LEU A 103 -27.05 5.63 -5.46
C LEU A 103 -26.47 7.04 -5.51
N ILE A 104 -27.18 8.05 -5.00
CA ILE A 104 -26.66 9.42 -4.87
C ILE A 104 -25.43 9.46 -3.96
N LYS A 105 -25.45 8.73 -2.84
CA LYS A 105 -24.30 8.61 -1.92
C LYS A 105 -23.10 8.01 -2.64
N TYR A 106 -23.31 6.97 -3.45
CA TYR A 106 -22.26 6.34 -4.26
C TYR A 106 -21.77 7.21 -5.43
N GLU A 107 -22.65 7.98 -6.07
CA GLU A 107 -22.30 8.92 -7.15
C GLU A 107 -21.59 10.19 -6.61
N ARG A 108 -21.96 10.64 -5.40
CA ARG A 108 -21.31 11.74 -4.68
C ARG A 108 -20.06 11.30 -3.89
N LEU A 109 -19.69 10.03 -3.91
CA LEU A 109 -18.43 9.60 -3.30
C LEU A 109 -17.25 10.28 -4.00
N PHE A 110 -17.32 10.55 -5.32
CA PHE A 110 -16.27 11.24 -6.11
C PHE A 110 -16.71 12.16 -7.28
N SER A 111 -17.99 12.49 -7.47
CA SER A 111 -18.40 13.49 -8.48
C SER A 111 -17.78 14.87 -8.22
N SER A 112 -16.77 15.25 -9.01
CA SER A 112 -16.44 16.66 -9.23
C SER A 112 -17.14 17.11 -10.51
N SER A 113 -18.19 17.93 -10.37
CA SER A 113 -18.84 18.61 -11.50
C SER A 113 -18.00 19.77 -12.06
N THR A 114 -16.77 19.96 -11.56
CA THR A 114 -15.91 21.08 -11.92
C THR A 114 -14.48 20.62 -12.17
N ARG A 115 -14.13 20.56 -13.45
CA ARG A 115 -12.79 20.35 -14.00
C ARG A 115 -11.90 21.60 -13.78
N TYR A 116 -11.95 22.23 -12.61
CA TYR A 116 -11.19 23.44 -12.26
C TYR A 116 -10.02 23.08 -11.35
N TYR A 117 -8.83 23.64 -11.64
CA TYR A 117 -7.62 23.54 -10.83
C TYR A 117 -7.84 24.26 -9.50
N ILE A 118 -8.43 23.58 -8.54
CA ILE A 118 -8.36 23.94 -7.13
C ILE A 118 -7.75 22.73 -6.44
N GLU A 119 -6.61 22.93 -5.80
CA GLU A 119 -5.77 21.88 -5.16
C GLU A 119 -6.47 21.19 -3.97
N TRP A 120 -7.73 21.55 -3.71
CA TRP A 120 -8.57 21.03 -2.65
C TRP A 120 -10.01 20.89 -3.14
N SER A 121 -10.81 20.12 -2.42
CA SER A 121 -12.23 19.99 -2.76
C SER A 121 -13.20 20.10 -1.61
N MET A 122 -14.40 20.56 -1.96
CA MET A 122 -15.61 20.40 -1.17
C MET A 122 -15.88 18.91 -0.98
N VAL A 123 -15.86 18.46 0.26
CA VAL A 123 -16.33 17.13 0.60
C VAL A 123 -17.14 17.28 1.88
N GLY A 124 -18.32 16.65 1.93
CA GLY A 124 -19.27 16.78 3.04
C GLY A 124 -18.73 16.30 4.40
N ASP A 125 -19.62 16.22 5.37
CA ASP A 125 -19.35 16.14 6.83
C ASP A 125 -18.44 14.99 7.33
N ASP A 126 -18.01 14.06 6.46
CA ASP A 126 -17.24 12.86 6.81
C ASP A 126 -15.76 12.90 6.35
N LEU A 127 -15.18 14.11 6.24
CA LEU A 127 -13.82 14.34 5.72
C LEU A 127 -12.71 13.62 6.49
N LEU A 128 -12.79 13.57 7.81
CA LEU A 128 -11.82 12.88 8.66
C LEU A 128 -11.90 11.36 8.52
N SER A 129 -13.10 10.80 8.33
CA SER A 129 -13.30 9.39 8.01
C SER A 129 -12.75 9.05 6.63
N LYS A 130 -12.96 9.91 5.63
CA LYS A 130 -12.35 9.74 4.29
C LYS A 130 -10.83 9.81 4.34
N ARG A 131 -10.24 10.75 5.08
CA ARG A 131 -8.78 10.81 5.34
C ARG A 131 -8.29 9.50 5.97
N ARG A 132 -9.02 8.96 6.95
CA ARG A 132 -8.68 7.70 7.63
C ARG A 132 -8.76 6.51 6.68
N GLN A 133 -9.87 6.34 5.97
CA GLN A 133 -10.05 5.30 4.96
C GLN A 133 -8.96 5.36 3.89
N PHE A 134 -8.58 6.56 3.45
CA PHE A 134 -7.53 6.76 2.47
C PHE A 134 -6.15 6.29 2.98
N ARG A 135 -5.77 6.71 4.21
CA ARG A 135 -4.53 6.25 4.87
C ARG A 135 -4.56 4.75 5.20
N GLU A 136 -5.74 4.14 5.31
CA GLU A 136 -5.91 2.68 5.46
C GLU A 136 -5.89 1.93 4.11
N ILE A 137 -6.35 2.54 3.00
CA ILE A 137 -6.39 1.91 1.68
C ILE A 137 -5.03 1.98 0.96
N ILE A 138 -4.23 3.02 1.20
CA ILE A 138 -2.82 3.10 0.76
C ILE A 138 -1.93 2.18 1.65
N ASP A 139 -2.42 0.98 1.93
CA ASP A 139 -1.72 -0.05 2.69
C ASP A 139 -0.65 -0.79 1.85
N LEU A 140 -0.59 -0.53 0.53
CA LEU A 140 0.41 -1.08 -0.39
C LEU A 140 1.86 -0.86 0.08
N TYR A 141 2.08 0.08 1.01
CA TYR A 141 3.40 0.47 1.51
C TYR A 141 3.56 0.33 3.02
N LYS A 142 2.72 -0.47 3.70
CA LYS A 142 3.00 -0.90 5.09
C LYS A 142 4.39 -1.52 5.26
N ALA A 143 5.06 -1.89 4.17
CA ALA A 143 6.46 -2.27 4.13
C ALA A 143 7.33 -1.30 3.29
N TYR A 144 7.49 -0.04 3.71
CA TYR A 144 8.53 0.87 3.19
C TYR A 144 9.93 0.21 3.18
N ASN A 145 10.12 -0.81 4.02
CA ASN A 145 11.31 -1.66 4.08
C ASN A 145 11.65 -2.42 2.79
N ASN A 146 10.75 -2.49 1.80
CA ASN A 146 11.03 -3.11 0.51
C ASN A 146 11.66 -2.10 -0.47
N ARG A 147 12.97 -1.85 -0.30
CA ARG A 147 13.76 -0.95 -1.18
C ARG A 147 13.60 -1.31 -2.66
N HIS A 148 13.53 -2.60 -2.99
CA HIS A 148 13.34 -3.06 -4.36
C HIS A 148 11.95 -2.70 -4.94
N LEU A 149 10.90 -2.80 -4.13
CA LEU A 149 9.57 -2.34 -4.51
C LEU A 149 9.61 -0.85 -4.82
N ILE A 150 10.16 -0.03 -3.92
CA ILE A 150 10.29 1.42 -4.13
C ILE A 150 11.07 1.72 -5.42
N SER A 151 12.21 1.08 -5.66
CA SER A 151 12.97 1.26 -6.90
C SER A 151 12.15 0.90 -8.15
N LYS A 152 11.37 -0.19 -8.11
CA LYS A 152 10.50 -0.59 -9.24
C LYS A 152 9.41 0.45 -9.51
N LEU A 153 8.82 1.01 -8.46
CA LEU A 153 7.77 2.02 -8.57
C LEU A 153 8.32 3.34 -9.09
N LEU A 154 9.50 3.76 -8.60
CA LEU A 154 10.20 4.92 -9.15
C LEU A 154 10.63 4.70 -10.60
N THR A 155 11.02 3.47 -10.96
CA THR A 155 11.25 3.09 -12.36
C THR A 155 9.98 3.27 -13.20
N GLU A 156 8.81 2.90 -12.68
CA GLU A 156 7.53 3.12 -13.36
C GLU A 156 7.17 4.60 -13.48
N VAL A 157 7.42 5.41 -12.44
CA VAL A 157 7.25 6.88 -12.50
C VAL A 157 8.16 7.49 -13.56
N ILE A 158 9.43 7.07 -13.66
CA ILE A 158 10.36 7.54 -14.69
C ILE A 158 9.86 7.18 -16.09
N HIS A 159 9.53 5.91 -16.34
CA HIS A 159 9.15 5.45 -17.67
C HIS A 159 7.77 5.95 -18.10
N TYR A 160 6.76 5.84 -17.24
CA TYR A 160 5.41 6.19 -17.65
C TYR A 160 5.09 7.66 -17.38
N TYR A 161 5.23 8.13 -16.14
CA TYR A 161 4.78 9.48 -15.79
C TYR A 161 5.66 10.57 -16.43
N LEU A 162 7.00 10.45 -16.29
CA LEU A 162 7.92 11.46 -16.81
C LEU A 162 8.09 11.36 -18.34
N ASN A 163 8.40 10.16 -18.85
CA ASN A 163 8.71 9.97 -20.27
C ASN A 163 7.48 9.85 -21.16
N ASP A 164 6.51 9.00 -20.81
CA ASP A 164 5.36 8.77 -21.70
C ASP A 164 4.25 9.80 -21.52
N TYR A 165 3.97 10.24 -20.29
CA TYR A 165 2.81 11.09 -20.02
C TYR A 165 3.15 12.58 -20.12
N LEU A 166 4.04 13.07 -19.25
CA LEU A 166 4.43 14.49 -19.19
C LEU A 166 5.03 14.98 -20.51
N LEU A 167 5.98 14.23 -21.07
CA LEU A 167 6.64 14.61 -22.32
C LEU A 167 5.63 14.71 -23.49
N ASN A 168 4.66 13.79 -23.57
CA ASN A 168 3.65 13.79 -24.63
C ASN A 168 2.63 14.92 -24.46
N GLU A 169 2.17 15.20 -23.24
CA GLU A 169 1.27 16.32 -22.96
C GLU A 169 1.90 17.67 -23.36
N ILE A 170 3.22 17.76 -23.21
CA ILE A 170 4.01 18.95 -23.52
C ILE A 170 4.34 19.05 -25.01
N ASN A 171 4.66 17.95 -25.69
CA ASN A 171 4.93 17.95 -27.12
C ASN A 171 3.71 18.36 -27.96
N GLN A 172 2.50 18.18 -27.42
CA GLN A 172 1.27 18.68 -28.03
C GLN A 172 1.09 20.21 -27.90
N ALA A 173 1.96 20.92 -27.16
CA ALA A 173 1.72 22.31 -26.74
C ALA A 173 2.52 23.40 -27.48
N GLU A 174 3.66 23.15 -28.14
CA GLU A 174 4.37 24.11 -29.05
C GLU A 174 5.77 23.55 -29.45
N SER A 175 6.20 23.70 -30.71
CA SER A 175 7.41 23.06 -31.26
C SER A 175 8.75 23.65 -30.79
N THR A 176 8.80 24.92 -30.39
CA THR A 176 10.06 25.61 -30.01
C THR A 176 10.39 25.55 -28.52
N LYS A 177 9.43 25.26 -27.63
CA LYS A 177 9.66 25.06 -26.18
C LYS A 177 9.99 23.61 -25.80
N SER A 178 9.83 22.67 -26.73
CA SER A 178 9.95 21.23 -26.50
C SER A 178 11.34 20.82 -25.98
N GLU A 179 12.42 21.45 -26.45
CA GLU A 179 13.80 21.06 -26.09
C GLU A 179 14.18 21.47 -24.65
N ILE A 180 13.85 22.69 -24.23
CA ILE A 180 14.06 23.16 -22.86
C ILE A 180 13.30 22.27 -21.86
N ILE A 181 12.06 21.92 -22.20
CA ILE A 181 11.22 21.13 -21.29
C ILE A 181 11.69 19.67 -21.24
N ARG A 182 12.16 19.12 -22.37
CA ARG A 182 12.82 17.82 -22.40
C ARG A 182 14.03 17.81 -21.46
N GLN A 183 14.88 18.83 -21.51
CA GLN A 183 16.04 18.95 -20.61
C GLN A 183 15.63 19.07 -19.13
N GLN A 184 14.54 19.79 -18.84
CA GLN A 184 13.98 19.86 -17.48
C GLN A 184 13.50 18.48 -16.99
N ILE A 185 12.81 17.71 -17.84
CA ILE A 185 12.34 16.36 -17.52
C ILE A 185 13.53 15.40 -17.32
N GLU A 186 14.54 15.43 -18.18
CA GLU A 186 15.77 14.62 -18.04
C GLU A 186 16.51 14.92 -16.72
N THR A 187 16.52 16.19 -16.29
CA THR A 187 17.11 16.57 -15.00
C THR A 187 16.33 15.96 -13.84
N VAL A 188 15.00 16.01 -13.88
CA VAL A 188 14.13 15.38 -12.87
C VAL A 188 14.33 13.87 -12.83
N GLN A 189 14.43 13.22 -14.00
CA GLN A 189 14.72 11.79 -14.10
C GLN A 189 16.03 11.41 -13.44
N THR A 190 17.07 12.23 -13.60
CA THR A 190 18.37 12.02 -12.97
C THR A 190 18.24 11.98 -11.45
N TYR A 191 17.43 12.86 -10.84
CA TYR A 191 17.18 12.80 -9.40
C TYR A 191 16.48 11.51 -8.98
N PHE A 192 15.44 11.07 -9.71
CA PHE A 192 14.77 9.80 -9.40
C PHE A 192 15.70 8.58 -9.61
N GLN A 193 16.59 8.62 -10.60
CA GLN A 193 17.59 7.57 -10.81
C GLN A 193 18.62 7.54 -9.68
N GLU A 194 19.08 8.71 -9.22
CA GLU A 194 19.97 8.81 -8.06
C GLU A 194 19.29 8.34 -6.77
N ALA A 195 17.98 8.60 -6.61
CA ALA A 195 17.17 8.06 -5.53
C ALA A 195 17.23 6.52 -5.50
N ILE A 196 17.11 5.89 -6.68
CA ILE A 196 17.23 4.44 -6.86
C ILE A 196 18.64 3.94 -6.54
N ASN A 197 19.67 4.61 -7.08
CA ASN A 197 21.06 4.22 -6.95
C ASN A 197 21.57 4.29 -5.51
N LYS A 198 21.17 5.33 -4.78
CA LYS A 198 21.63 5.62 -3.41
C LYS A 198 20.69 5.11 -2.33
N HIS A 199 19.52 4.60 -2.72
CA HIS A 199 18.45 4.21 -1.80
C HIS A 199 18.00 5.35 -0.86
N ASP A 200 18.07 6.59 -1.34
CA ASP A 200 17.69 7.80 -0.61
C ASP A 200 16.51 8.47 -1.31
N TYR A 201 15.32 7.91 -1.06
CA TYR A 201 14.15 8.26 -1.86
C TYR A 201 13.54 9.60 -1.49
N LEU A 202 13.46 9.93 -0.19
CA LEU A 202 12.92 11.21 0.27
C LEU A 202 13.77 12.39 -0.19
N THR A 203 15.08 12.35 0.07
CA THR A 203 15.96 13.48 -0.24
C THR A 203 15.93 13.81 -1.72
N TYR A 204 16.07 12.78 -2.57
CA TYR A 204 16.11 12.98 -4.01
C TYR A 204 14.74 13.34 -4.61
N PHE A 205 13.64 12.84 -4.04
CA PHE A 205 12.31 13.33 -4.39
C PHE A 205 12.16 14.82 -4.06
N ILE A 206 12.51 15.25 -2.86
CA ILE A 206 12.40 16.66 -2.45
C ILE A 206 13.28 17.56 -3.34
N LYS A 207 14.49 17.12 -3.68
CA LYS A 207 15.35 17.85 -4.63
C LYS A 207 14.71 17.96 -6.01
N ALA A 208 14.11 16.89 -6.52
CA ALA A 208 13.40 16.91 -7.80
C ALA A 208 12.16 17.83 -7.76
N TYR A 209 11.43 17.80 -6.65
CA TYR A 209 10.20 18.57 -6.43
C TYR A 209 10.45 20.06 -6.30
N THR A 210 11.56 20.46 -5.66
CA THR A 210 11.92 21.87 -5.43
C THR A 210 12.79 22.48 -6.54
N LEU A 211 13.17 21.66 -7.53
CA LEU A 211 13.96 22.10 -8.68
C LEU A 211 13.14 23.06 -9.56
N THR A 212 13.78 24.09 -10.09
CA THR A 212 13.20 25.07 -11.04
C THR A 212 12.84 24.43 -12.39
N THR A 213 11.79 23.60 -12.41
CA THR A 213 11.25 22.90 -13.57
C THR A 213 9.72 22.91 -13.54
N CYS A 214 9.06 22.53 -14.63
CA CYS A 214 7.61 22.37 -14.64
C CYS A 214 7.09 21.16 -13.82
N PHE A 215 7.97 20.31 -13.28
CA PHE A 215 7.58 19.08 -12.59
C PHE A 215 6.70 19.33 -11.35
N TYR A 216 7.09 20.28 -10.49
CA TYR A 216 6.31 20.72 -9.34
C TYR A 216 4.86 21.06 -9.72
N GLN A 217 4.71 21.93 -10.72
CA GLN A 217 3.41 22.48 -11.12
C GLN A 217 2.52 21.37 -11.70
N LYS A 218 3.08 20.56 -12.61
CA LYS A 218 2.35 19.48 -13.26
C LYS A 218 1.99 18.34 -12.32
N LEU A 219 2.89 17.98 -11.40
CA LEU A 219 2.60 16.97 -10.39
C LEU A 219 1.42 17.41 -9.52
N ASN A 220 1.41 18.64 -9.04
CA ASN A 220 0.31 19.14 -8.22
C ASN A 220 -1.01 19.29 -9.01
N GLU A 221 -0.95 19.66 -10.30
CA GLU A 221 -2.08 19.63 -11.23
C GLU A 221 -2.70 18.24 -11.33
N HIS A 222 -1.89 17.25 -11.66
CA HIS A 222 -2.36 15.88 -11.85
C HIS A 222 -2.85 15.26 -10.54
N LEU A 223 -2.21 15.55 -9.41
CA LEU A 223 -2.70 15.14 -8.10
C LEU A 223 -4.08 15.74 -7.82
N ALA A 224 -4.25 17.05 -7.97
CA ALA A 224 -5.53 17.72 -7.71
C ALA A 224 -6.67 17.18 -8.58
N MET A 225 -6.38 16.85 -9.84
CA MET A 225 -7.35 16.35 -10.81
C MET A 225 -7.69 14.87 -10.63
N TYR A 226 -6.68 14.01 -10.50
CA TYR A 226 -6.84 12.57 -10.74
C TYR A 226 -6.66 11.70 -9.50
N ILE A 227 -6.07 12.20 -8.40
CA ILE A 227 -5.70 11.33 -7.28
C ILE A 227 -6.89 10.66 -6.60
N LEU A 228 -8.08 11.28 -6.68
CA LEU A 228 -9.29 10.70 -6.13
C LEU A 228 -9.85 9.54 -6.98
N GLU A 229 -9.50 9.47 -8.28
CA GLU A 229 -9.90 8.35 -9.16
C GLU A 229 -9.34 7.02 -8.67
N TYR A 230 -8.27 7.03 -7.86
CA TYR A 230 -7.74 5.80 -7.26
C TYR A 230 -8.75 5.10 -6.34
N PHE A 231 -9.62 5.88 -5.69
CA PHE A 231 -10.61 5.40 -4.72
C PHE A 231 -11.97 5.14 -5.35
N ASP A 232 -12.13 5.50 -6.63
CA ASP A 232 -13.30 5.18 -7.41
C ASP A 232 -13.10 3.84 -8.12
N GLU A 233 -13.67 2.77 -7.56
CA GLU A 233 -13.52 1.41 -8.10
C GLU A 233 -14.15 1.24 -9.50
N THR A 234 -15.03 2.17 -9.91
CA THR A 234 -15.57 2.22 -11.28
C THR A 234 -14.55 2.75 -12.30
N GLY A 235 -13.49 3.43 -11.83
CA GLY A 235 -12.42 4.07 -12.60
C GLY A 235 -11.26 3.16 -13.03
N ARG A 236 -11.27 1.87 -12.67
CA ARG A 236 -10.26 0.89 -13.14
C ARG A 236 -10.31 0.60 -14.65
N SER A 237 -11.31 1.16 -15.35
CA SER A 237 -11.44 1.23 -16.82
C SER A 237 -11.10 2.61 -17.41
N SER A 238 -10.65 3.58 -16.62
CA SER A 238 -10.28 4.91 -17.12
C SER A 238 -8.96 4.84 -17.91
N SER A 239 -8.82 5.68 -18.95
CA SER A 239 -7.55 5.85 -19.68
C SER A 239 -6.39 6.27 -18.78
N ASN A 240 -6.69 6.75 -17.56
CA ASN A 240 -5.73 7.36 -16.65
C ASN A 240 -5.30 6.45 -15.50
N TYR A 241 -5.79 5.21 -15.41
CA TYR A 241 -5.47 4.29 -14.30
C TYR A 241 -3.97 4.18 -14.01
N ARG A 242 -3.14 4.10 -15.05
CA ARG A 242 -1.67 4.01 -14.90
C ARG A 242 -1.05 5.32 -14.39
N LEU A 243 -1.60 6.48 -14.79
CA LEU A 243 -1.20 7.79 -14.26
C LEU A 243 -1.55 7.88 -12.78
N VAL A 244 -2.79 7.54 -12.44
CA VAL A 244 -3.29 7.55 -11.06
C VAL A 244 -2.43 6.69 -10.14
N ASN A 245 -2.03 5.49 -10.57
CA ASN A 245 -1.09 4.66 -9.81
C ASN A 245 0.28 5.33 -9.60
N CYS A 246 0.84 5.96 -10.63
CA CYS A 246 2.11 6.70 -10.47
C CYS A 246 1.98 7.84 -9.45
N LEU A 247 0.87 8.58 -9.48
CA LEU A 247 0.60 9.65 -8.51
C LEU A 247 0.48 9.11 -7.09
N VAL A 248 -0.24 8.00 -6.90
CA VAL A 248 -0.32 7.31 -5.60
C VAL A 248 1.05 6.84 -5.15
N HIS A 249 1.89 6.29 -6.03
CA HIS A 249 3.24 5.87 -5.67
C HIS A 249 4.07 7.04 -5.12
N ILE A 250 3.98 8.22 -5.76
CA ILE A 250 4.67 9.43 -5.34
C ILE A 250 4.18 9.88 -3.96
N VAL A 251 2.87 9.99 -3.76
CA VAL A 251 2.28 10.39 -2.47
C VAL A 251 2.71 9.44 -1.36
N THR A 252 2.64 8.14 -1.63
CA THR A 252 2.89 7.11 -0.63
C THR A 252 4.33 7.07 -0.17
N LEU A 253 5.26 7.38 -1.09
CA LEU A 253 6.68 7.45 -0.80
C LEU A 253 7.00 8.45 0.34
N LEU A 254 6.26 9.56 0.42
CA LEU A 254 6.42 10.52 1.51
C LEU A 254 5.67 10.09 2.77
N ILE A 255 4.38 9.71 2.65
CA ILE A 255 3.53 9.44 3.83
C ILE A 255 4.15 8.37 4.75
N TYR A 256 4.76 7.33 4.19
CA TYR A 256 5.27 6.19 4.98
C TYR A 256 6.80 6.15 5.05
N HIS A 257 7.49 7.24 4.73
CA HIS A 257 8.96 7.26 4.79
C HIS A 257 9.45 7.10 6.24
N PRO A 258 10.40 6.19 6.54
CA PRO A 258 10.89 5.90 7.90
C PRO A 258 11.67 7.07 8.50
N ASN A 259 12.30 7.89 7.63
CA ASN A 259 12.98 9.11 8.04
C ASN A 259 12.04 10.32 8.12
N LEU A 260 10.75 10.19 7.76
CA LEU A 260 9.80 11.32 7.85
C LEU A 260 9.72 11.93 9.26
N PRO A 261 9.77 11.14 10.36
CA PRO A 261 9.80 11.68 11.71
C PRO A 261 10.96 12.65 11.99
N LEU A 262 12.06 12.57 11.24
CA LEU A 262 13.19 13.49 11.40
C LEU A 262 12.93 14.89 10.83
N TYR A 263 11.89 15.02 10.00
CA TYR A 263 11.56 16.25 9.26
C TYR A 263 10.20 16.81 9.66
N GLN A 264 9.63 16.41 10.80
CA GLN A 264 8.30 16.84 11.21
C GLN A 264 8.23 18.36 11.41
N PHE A 265 7.08 18.95 11.08
CA PHE A 265 6.80 20.36 11.34
C PHE A 265 5.51 20.52 12.14
N GLN A 266 5.58 21.32 13.20
CA GLN A 266 4.43 21.77 13.98
C GLN A 266 4.52 23.29 14.15
N GLY A 267 3.38 23.97 14.08
CA GLY A 267 3.32 25.43 14.17
C GLY A 267 2.65 26.06 12.95
N VAL A 268 3.02 27.29 12.65
CA VAL A 268 2.37 28.09 11.60
C VAL A 268 3.24 28.17 10.36
N CYS A 269 2.67 27.88 9.20
CA CYS A 269 3.30 28.13 7.90
C CYS A 269 2.36 28.92 6.97
N TYR A 270 2.95 29.53 5.94
CA TYR A 270 2.30 30.51 5.08
C TYR A 270 2.47 30.13 3.61
N ARG A 271 1.42 30.30 2.81
CA ARG A 271 1.48 30.18 1.36
C ARG A 271 0.98 31.46 0.71
N GLY A 272 1.83 32.06 -0.12
CA GLY A 272 1.44 33.18 -0.96
C GLY A 272 0.98 32.70 -2.33
N MET A 273 -0.10 33.29 -2.81
CA MET A 273 -0.65 32.97 -4.12
C MET A 273 -1.48 34.12 -4.65
N ARG A 274 -1.72 34.08 -5.97
CA ARG A 274 -2.75 34.89 -6.61
C ARG A 274 -4.00 34.05 -6.81
N ILE A 275 -5.14 34.59 -6.39
CA ILE A 275 -6.44 33.93 -6.52
C ILE A 275 -7.39 34.83 -7.30
N THR A 276 -8.28 34.23 -8.08
CA THR A 276 -9.39 34.98 -8.69
C THR A 276 -10.52 35.18 -7.68
N GLN A 277 -11.44 36.10 -7.96
CA GLN A 277 -12.68 36.21 -7.17
C GLN A 277 -13.41 34.86 -7.08
N LYS A 278 -13.47 34.12 -8.18
CA LYS A 278 -14.15 32.81 -8.23
C LYS A 278 -13.51 31.79 -7.29
N ASP A 279 -12.19 31.80 -7.17
CA ASP A 279 -11.45 30.92 -6.25
C ASP A 279 -11.68 31.35 -4.80
N LEU A 280 -11.68 32.67 -4.54
CA LEU A 280 -11.97 33.23 -3.22
C LEU A 280 -13.38 32.85 -2.73
N ASP A 281 -14.38 32.90 -3.62
CA ASP A 281 -15.77 32.54 -3.32
C ASP A 281 -15.96 31.08 -2.89
N GLN A 282 -14.96 30.21 -3.15
CA GLN A 282 -14.99 28.82 -2.68
C GLN A 282 -14.66 28.69 -1.19
N TYR A 283 -13.98 29.68 -0.59
CA TYR A 283 -13.64 29.67 0.83
C TYR A 283 -14.79 30.25 1.67
N LYS A 284 -15.30 29.48 2.62
CA LYS A 284 -16.34 29.91 3.55
C LYS A 284 -15.91 29.67 4.99
N LEU A 285 -16.29 30.57 5.89
CA LEU A 285 -16.02 30.43 7.31
C LEU A 285 -16.65 29.14 7.88
N GLY A 286 -15.88 28.38 8.68
CA GLY A 286 -16.28 27.09 9.25
C GLY A 286 -16.26 25.91 8.26
N GLN A 287 -15.91 26.17 7.00
CA GLN A 287 -15.81 25.13 5.99
C GLN A 287 -14.56 24.28 6.19
N HIS A 288 -14.72 22.98 5.99
CA HIS A 288 -13.60 22.03 5.98
C HIS A 288 -13.13 21.81 4.54
N ILE A 289 -11.82 21.83 4.34
CA ILE A 289 -11.18 21.59 3.05
C ILE A 289 -10.25 20.39 3.14
N LEU A 290 -10.26 19.56 2.10
CA LEU A 290 -9.32 18.46 1.93
C LEU A 290 -8.30 18.86 0.86
N ASN A 291 -7.05 18.99 1.28
CA ASN A 291 -5.92 19.10 0.37
C ASN A 291 -5.77 17.81 -0.47
N ARG A 292 -5.62 17.91 -1.79
CA ARG A 292 -5.40 16.77 -2.70
C ARG A 292 -3.97 16.65 -3.22
N SER A 293 -3.16 17.70 -3.11
CA SER A 293 -1.80 17.77 -3.65
C SER A 293 -0.77 18.13 -2.58
N PHE A 294 0.48 18.31 -2.96
CA PHE A 294 1.45 18.87 -2.03
C PHE A 294 1.27 20.39 -1.99
N LEU A 295 1.30 21.00 -0.79
CA LEU A 295 1.26 22.45 -0.68
C LEU A 295 2.63 22.94 -0.23
N SER A 296 3.34 23.61 -1.13
CA SER A 296 4.58 24.32 -0.77
C SER A 296 4.23 25.57 0.02
N THR A 297 4.79 25.68 1.22
CA THR A 297 4.57 26.77 2.17
C THR A 297 5.92 27.17 2.76
N SER A 298 5.98 28.31 3.46
CA SER A 298 7.16 28.73 4.21
C SER A 298 6.83 28.90 5.68
N ALA A 299 7.77 28.57 6.56
CA ALA A 299 7.68 28.95 7.97
C ALA A 299 7.71 30.49 8.16
N TYR A 300 8.20 31.24 7.17
CA TYR A 300 8.28 32.68 7.20
C TYR A 300 7.19 33.33 6.35
N ARG A 301 6.39 34.16 7.01
CA ARG A 301 5.35 34.95 6.35
C ARG A 301 5.94 35.78 5.21
N SER A 302 7.00 36.54 5.47
CA SER A 302 7.65 37.44 4.49
C SER A 302 8.04 36.74 3.18
N VAL A 303 8.48 35.48 3.25
CA VAL A 303 8.80 34.68 2.06
C VAL A 303 7.52 34.39 1.26
N ALA A 304 6.45 33.97 1.93
CA ALA A 304 5.15 33.78 1.30
C ALA A 304 4.60 35.09 0.69
N GLU A 305 4.82 36.25 1.31
CA GLU A 305 4.39 37.55 0.76
C GLU A 305 5.07 37.86 -0.58
N MET A 306 6.34 37.49 -0.76
CA MET A 306 7.04 37.63 -2.04
C MET A 306 6.33 36.83 -3.15
N PHE A 307 5.95 35.58 -2.86
CA PHE A 307 5.22 34.73 -3.83
C PHE A 307 3.79 35.22 -4.12
N ALA A 308 3.15 35.93 -3.19
CA ALA A 308 1.83 36.53 -3.40
C ALA A 308 1.90 37.81 -4.27
N GLY A 309 3.06 38.48 -4.30
CA GLY A 309 3.30 39.74 -5.02
C GLY A 309 3.94 39.58 -6.40
N GLU A 310 4.83 38.59 -6.58
CA GLU A 310 5.47 38.32 -7.86
C GLU A 310 4.51 37.61 -8.83
N GLY A 311 4.27 38.23 -10.00
CA GLY A 311 3.66 37.52 -11.11
C GLY A 311 4.64 36.45 -11.61
N GLN A 312 4.50 35.21 -11.14
CA GLN A 312 5.34 34.10 -11.59
C GLN A 312 5.39 34.05 -13.14
N GLN A 313 6.53 34.43 -13.72
CA GLN A 313 6.91 34.07 -15.08
C GLN A 313 7.41 32.62 -15.03
N SER A 314 6.49 31.66 -15.19
CA SER A 314 6.81 30.24 -15.33
C SER A 314 6.33 29.71 -16.68
N CYS A 315 7.13 28.82 -17.25
CA CYS A 315 6.99 28.24 -18.58
C CYS A 315 5.61 27.60 -18.80
N MET A 316 4.92 28.06 -19.86
CA MET A 316 3.60 27.60 -20.32
C MET A 316 2.38 28.02 -19.47
N ARG A 317 2.00 29.29 -19.60
CA ARG A 317 0.57 29.64 -19.61
C ARG A 317 -0.10 28.87 -20.76
N ARG A 318 -1.01 27.94 -20.47
CA ARG A 318 -2.11 27.67 -21.41
C ARG A 318 -3.10 28.84 -21.32
N SER A 319 -3.51 29.27 -22.49
CA SER A 319 -4.46 30.35 -22.75
C SER A 319 -5.81 30.10 -22.07
N TYR A 320 -6.01 30.59 -20.85
CA TYR A 320 -7.36 30.93 -20.41
C TYR A 320 -7.59 32.39 -20.74
N GLN A 321 -8.48 32.62 -21.71
CA GLN A 321 -8.88 33.92 -22.27
C GLN A 321 -9.60 34.85 -21.27
N ASP A 322 -9.29 34.80 -19.98
CA ASP A 322 -9.94 35.64 -18.97
C ASP A 322 -8.94 36.48 -18.17
N HIS A 323 -8.11 37.23 -18.90
CA HIS A 323 -7.22 38.26 -18.38
C HIS A 323 -7.95 39.51 -17.85
N ARG A 324 -9.27 39.44 -17.61
CA ARG A 324 -10.07 40.55 -17.07
C ARG A 324 -10.60 40.32 -15.66
N SER A 325 -10.37 39.15 -15.06
CA SER A 325 -10.78 38.88 -13.67
C SER A 325 -9.76 39.47 -12.68
N LEU A 326 -10.26 40.26 -11.72
CA LEU A 326 -9.45 40.77 -10.60
C LEU A 326 -8.72 39.61 -9.91
N GLN A 327 -7.39 39.69 -9.86
CA GLN A 327 -6.54 38.77 -9.12
C GLN A 327 -6.16 39.39 -7.78
N TYR A 328 -6.56 38.74 -6.69
CA TYR A 328 -6.18 39.12 -5.33
C TYR A 328 -4.82 38.52 -4.98
N SER A 329 -3.97 39.30 -4.32
CA SER A 329 -2.81 38.78 -3.61
C SER A 329 -3.29 38.19 -2.29
N CYS A 330 -3.08 36.89 -2.09
CA CYS A 330 -3.61 36.12 -0.97
C CYS A 330 -2.50 35.44 -0.17
N ILE A 331 -2.61 35.51 1.16
CA ILE A 331 -1.84 34.68 2.09
C ILE A 331 -2.77 33.66 2.74
N CYS A 332 -2.47 32.38 2.56
CA CYS A 332 -3.04 31.31 3.35
C CYS A 332 -2.13 31.03 4.54
N LYS A 333 -2.64 31.17 5.76
CA LYS A 333 -1.95 30.86 7.02
C LYS A 333 -2.47 29.53 7.55
N TYR A 334 -1.62 28.52 7.63
CA TYR A 334 -1.96 27.19 8.12
C TYR A 334 -1.43 26.99 9.55
N GLU A 335 -2.31 26.61 10.48
CA GLU A 335 -1.95 26.15 11.82
C GLU A 335 -1.85 24.61 11.80
N ILE A 336 -0.62 24.09 11.79
CA ILE A 336 -0.30 22.66 11.81
C ILE A 336 -0.15 22.18 13.25
N LYS A 337 -0.94 21.17 13.62
CA LYS A 337 -0.94 20.58 14.97
C LYS A 337 -0.27 19.22 15.01
N GLN A 338 -0.48 18.38 14.01
CA GLN A 338 0.06 17.03 13.97
C GLN A 338 1.38 17.00 13.20
N GLU A 339 2.35 16.28 13.76
CA GLU A 339 3.67 16.10 13.18
C GLU A 339 3.65 15.34 11.83
N SER A 340 2.58 14.62 11.51
CA SER A 340 2.43 13.86 10.26
C SER A 340 1.86 14.66 9.08
N THR A 341 1.48 15.92 9.30
CA THR A 341 0.70 16.72 8.35
C THR A 341 1.58 17.59 7.48
N ALA A 342 2.70 18.07 8.02
CA ALA A 342 3.67 18.85 7.30
C ALA A 342 5.09 18.44 7.67
N ILE A 343 6.00 18.58 6.71
CA ILE A 343 7.42 18.34 6.90
C ILE A 343 8.25 19.59 6.61
N ASN A 344 9.22 19.86 7.46
CA ASN A 344 10.25 20.85 7.24
C ASN A 344 11.31 20.28 6.29
N ILE A 345 11.37 20.84 5.10
CA ILE A 345 12.26 20.38 4.02
C ILE A 345 13.39 21.37 3.73
N GLU A 346 13.61 22.36 4.60
CA GLU A 346 14.66 23.37 4.43
C GLU A 346 16.03 22.77 4.07
N ASN A 347 16.44 21.72 4.80
CA ASN A 347 17.74 21.08 4.61
C ASN A 347 17.80 20.07 3.45
N LEU A 348 16.65 19.79 2.81
CA LEU A 348 16.52 18.85 1.69
C LEU A 348 16.25 19.58 0.37
N SER A 349 15.62 20.76 0.44
CA SER A 349 15.26 21.61 -0.69
C SER A 349 16.50 22.10 -1.43
N THR A 350 16.35 22.34 -2.72
CA THR A 350 17.38 23.05 -3.50
C THR A 350 17.43 24.55 -3.17
N ARG A 351 16.47 25.05 -2.36
CA ARG A 351 16.31 26.45 -1.96
C ARG A 351 16.21 26.59 -0.43
N PRO A 352 17.31 26.38 0.31
CA PRO A 352 17.30 26.38 1.78
C PRO A 352 16.92 27.75 2.39
N ASP A 353 17.05 28.83 1.64
CA ASP A 353 16.68 30.20 2.03
C ASP A 353 15.16 30.43 2.15
N GLU A 354 14.34 29.55 1.56
CA GLU A 354 12.88 29.69 1.56
C GLU A 354 12.21 29.17 2.85
N LYS A 355 12.97 28.55 3.77
CA LYS A 355 12.44 27.90 4.99
C LYS A 355 11.21 27.03 4.68
N GLU A 356 11.35 26.22 3.63
CA GLU A 356 10.25 25.55 2.99
C GLU A 356 9.65 24.45 3.90
N VAL A 357 8.33 24.50 4.03
CA VAL A 357 7.49 23.53 4.73
C VAL A 357 6.52 22.94 3.72
N LEU A 358 6.54 21.62 3.59
CA LEU A 358 5.69 20.92 2.65
C LEU A 358 4.51 20.29 3.39
N ILE A 359 3.30 20.77 3.13
CA ILE A 359 2.07 20.12 3.63
C ILE A 359 1.76 18.93 2.73
N ILE A 360 1.56 17.77 3.35
CA ILE A 360 1.33 16.51 2.67
C ILE A 360 -0.13 16.45 2.16
N PRO A 361 -0.39 15.82 1.00
CA PRO A 361 -1.73 15.52 0.52
C PRO A 361 -2.64 14.89 1.58
N PHE A 362 -3.95 15.10 1.43
CA PHE A 362 -5.02 14.56 2.30
C PHE A 362 -5.04 15.11 3.72
N SER A 363 -4.40 16.26 3.91
CA SER A 363 -4.54 17.07 5.11
C SER A 363 -5.87 17.82 5.10
N VAL A 364 -6.56 17.86 6.25
CA VAL A 364 -7.88 18.49 6.39
C VAL A 364 -7.74 19.74 7.23
N PHE A 365 -8.27 20.86 6.72
CA PHE A 365 -8.23 22.16 7.39
C PHE A 365 -9.62 22.77 7.49
N GLU A 366 -9.90 23.43 8.61
CA GLU A 366 -11.06 24.29 8.77
C GLU A 366 -10.67 25.74 8.43
N VAL A 367 -11.49 26.43 7.65
CA VAL A 367 -11.34 27.86 7.38
C VAL A 367 -11.87 28.63 8.59
N THR A 368 -10.97 29.15 9.42
CA THR A 368 -11.31 29.80 10.69
C THR A 368 -11.43 31.30 10.59
N ASN A 369 -10.85 31.92 9.55
CA ASN A 369 -10.94 33.35 9.31
C ASN A 369 -10.69 33.69 7.84
N ILE A 370 -11.36 34.73 7.35
CA ILE A 370 -11.12 35.31 6.02
C ILE A 370 -11.12 36.83 6.19
N LYS A 371 -9.96 37.46 5.99
CA LYS A 371 -9.80 38.93 5.98
C LYS A 371 -9.66 39.39 4.54
N ILE A 372 -10.46 40.36 4.13
CA ILE A 372 -10.41 40.94 2.78
C ILE A 372 -10.21 42.45 2.94
N ASN A 373 -9.12 42.97 2.37
CA ASN A 373 -8.83 44.39 2.26
C ASN A 373 -8.91 44.80 0.79
N PRO A 374 -10.11 45.16 0.29
CA PRO A 374 -10.35 45.40 -1.14
C PRO A 374 -9.71 46.69 -1.67
N LEU A 375 -9.19 47.55 -0.80
CA LEU A 375 -8.58 48.85 -1.15
C LEU A 375 -7.05 48.78 -1.35
N ASP A 376 -6.43 47.64 -1.06
CA ASP A 376 -4.99 47.48 -1.23
C ASP A 376 -4.64 47.26 -2.72
N PRO A 377 -3.56 47.90 -3.23
CA PRO A 377 -3.10 47.69 -4.59
C PRO A 377 -2.74 46.21 -4.84
N PRO A 378 -2.77 45.70 -6.09
CA PRO A 378 -2.49 44.29 -6.41
C PRO A 378 -1.11 43.74 -6.00
N SER A 379 -0.21 44.63 -5.55
CA SER A 379 1.12 44.35 -5.02
C SER A 379 1.16 44.21 -3.49
N LYS A 380 0.07 44.55 -2.79
CA LYS A 380 -0.12 44.34 -1.35
C LYS A 380 -1.10 43.18 -1.14
N ILE A 381 -0.93 42.48 -0.01
CA ILE A 381 -1.80 41.36 0.37
C ILE A 381 -3.22 41.91 0.60
N SER A 382 -4.10 41.56 -0.31
CA SER A 382 -5.50 41.97 -0.30
C SER A 382 -6.41 40.96 0.42
N VAL A 383 -5.94 39.74 0.64
CA VAL A 383 -6.70 38.65 1.27
C VAL A 383 -5.81 37.83 2.21
N GLU A 384 -6.29 37.53 3.42
CA GLU A 384 -5.68 36.57 4.33
C GLU A 384 -6.72 35.51 4.72
N ILE A 385 -6.41 34.25 4.46
CA ILE A 385 -7.23 33.09 4.82
C ILE A 385 -6.51 32.33 5.92
N GLU A 386 -7.15 32.20 7.09
CA GLU A 386 -6.61 31.41 8.20
C GLU A 386 -7.25 30.02 8.21
N LEU A 387 -6.38 29.01 8.24
CA LEU A 387 -6.73 27.59 8.13
C LEU A 387 -6.16 26.83 9.32
N LYS A 388 -7.01 26.05 10.00
CA LYS A 388 -6.61 25.27 11.17
C LYS A 388 -6.74 23.79 10.91
N GLU A 389 -5.68 23.03 11.20
CA GLU A 389 -5.72 21.58 11.01
C GLU A 389 -6.83 20.95 11.88
N CYS A 390 -7.64 20.11 11.23
CA CYS A 390 -8.64 19.28 11.89
C CYS A 390 -7.97 18.05 12.49
N GLU A 391 -8.14 17.85 13.79
CA GLU A 391 -7.62 16.68 14.49
C GLU A 391 -8.46 15.43 14.17
N ASP A 392 -7.79 14.29 14.00
CA ASP A 392 -8.46 12.99 13.93
C ASP A 392 -9.16 12.74 15.27
N ILE A 393 -10.48 12.91 15.32
CA ILE A 393 -11.28 12.58 16.51
C ILE A 393 -11.06 11.08 16.78
N ASN A 394 -10.29 10.77 17.82
CA ASN A 394 -10.19 9.43 18.37
C ASN A 394 -11.60 8.91 18.65
N LYS A 395 -11.89 7.65 18.30
CA LYS A 395 -13.15 7.00 18.66
C LYS A 395 -13.35 7.02 20.19
N SER A 396 -13.99 8.07 20.67
CA SER A 396 -14.68 8.16 21.95
C SER A 396 -16.01 8.90 21.77
N GLY A 397 -16.74 8.59 20.69
CA GLY A 397 -18.09 9.08 20.45
C GLY A 397 -19.11 7.95 20.55
N LYS A 398 -19.38 7.46 21.77
CA LYS A 398 -20.64 6.75 22.06
C LYS A 398 -21.79 7.75 21.89
N PHE A 399 -22.91 7.23 21.40
CA PHE A 399 -24.24 7.83 21.56
C PHE A 399 -24.38 8.52 22.92
N GLN A 400 -24.81 9.77 22.87
CA GLN A 400 -25.12 10.61 24.00
C GLN A 400 -26.15 9.94 24.92
N LYS A 401 -25.75 9.62 26.16
CA LYS A 401 -26.64 9.63 27.33
C LYS A 401 -25.81 9.90 28.60
N CYS A 402 -26.26 10.90 29.34
CA CYS A 402 -25.71 11.40 30.61
C CYS A 402 -25.47 10.30 31.65
N THR A 403 -24.25 10.22 32.22
CA THR A 403 -23.96 10.08 33.68
C THR A 403 -22.46 9.83 33.89
N ILE A 404 -21.69 10.86 34.25
CA ILE A 404 -20.30 10.71 34.74
C ILE A 404 -20.14 11.57 36.00
N HIS A 405 -20.60 11.05 37.14
CA HIS A 405 -20.15 11.51 38.46
C HIS A 405 -19.76 10.36 39.39
N THR A 406 -19.89 9.10 38.96
CA THR A 406 -19.66 7.93 39.83
C THR A 406 -18.28 7.30 39.66
N TYR A 407 -17.63 7.42 38.49
CA TYR A 407 -16.36 6.74 38.19
C TYR A 407 -15.11 7.47 38.69
N LEU A 408 -15.19 8.79 38.94
CA LEU A 408 -14.05 9.56 39.44
C LEU A 408 -13.72 9.21 40.90
N LEU A 409 -14.72 8.81 41.69
CA LEU A 409 -14.55 8.48 43.11
C LEU A 409 -13.84 7.13 43.32
N TYR A 410 -14.17 6.12 42.50
CA TYR A 410 -13.54 4.79 42.58
C TYR A 410 -12.08 4.77 42.10
N GLY A 411 -11.74 5.62 41.13
CA GLY A 411 -10.37 5.75 40.63
C GLY A 411 -9.40 6.33 41.68
N ILE A 412 -9.86 7.32 42.45
CA ILE A 412 -9.04 7.96 43.50
C ILE A 412 -8.82 7.00 44.68
N THR A 413 -9.83 6.22 45.08
CA THR A 413 -9.69 5.21 46.14
C THR A 413 -8.76 4.06 45.73
N GLY A 414 -8.77 3.66 44.46
CA GLY A 414 -7.86 2.63 43.93
C GLY A 414 -6.41 3.10 43.88
N LEU A 415 -6.17 4.35 43.50
CA LEU A 415 -4.83 4.94 43.43
C LEU A 415 -4.19 5.08 44.82
N LEU A 416 -4.98 5.45 45.84
CA LEU A 416 -4.52 5.55 47.23
C LEU A 416 -4.16 4.19 47.83
N LEU A 417 -4.91 3.13 47.51
CA LEU A 417 -4.59 1.76 47.93
C LEU A 417 -3.33 1.21 47.25
N LEU A 418 -3.11 1.57 45.98
CA LEU A 418 -1.91 1.17 45.24
C LEU A 418 -0.64 1.86 45.77
N LEU A 419 -0.73 3.15 46.11
CA LEU A 419 0.36 3.91 46.73
C LEU A 419 0.71 3.38 48.13
N ALA A 420 -0.29 2.98 48.93
CA ALA A 420 -0.06 2.34 50.22
C ALA A 420 0.64 0.97 50.07
N PHE A 421 0.38 0.24 48.98
CA PHE A 421 1.01 -1.05 48.71
C PHE A 421 2.48 -0.92 48.26
N ILE A 422 2.80 0.11 47.48
CA ILE A 422 4.17 0.41 47.04
C ILE A 422 5.04 0.82 48.23
N LEU A 423 4.52 1.70 49.10
CA LEU A 423 5.23 2.11 50.33
C LEU A 423 5.46 0.95 51.31
N ALA A 424 4.59 -0.07 51.30
CA ALA A 424 4.79 -1.29 52.10
C ALA A 424 5.83 -2.25 51.51
N PHE A 425 6.08 -2.20 50.19
CA PHE A 425 7.04 -3.08 49.50
C PHE A 425 8.47 -2.54 49.53
N ASP A 426 8.66 -1.21 49.57
CA ASP A 426 9.97 -0.56 49.62
C ASP A 426 10.74 -0.83 50.94
N ILE A 427 10.07 -1.27 52.01
CA ILE A 427 10.73 -1.64 53.28
C ILE A 427 11.44 -3.00 53.18
N LYS A 428 11.19 -3.81 52.13
CA LYS A 428 11.70 -5.20 52.05
C LYS A 428 12.84 -5.41 51.04
N ILE A 429 13.16 -4.43 50.20
CA ILE A 429 14.21 -4.53 49.16
C ILE A 429 15.29 -3.47 49.41
N ASN A 430 16.00 -3.57 50.53
CA ASN A 430 17.23 -2.80 50.71
C ASN A 430 18.36 -3.68 51.27
N ILE A 431 18.54 -4.86 50.68
CA ILE A 431 19.78 -5.63 50.77
C ILE A 431 20.08 -6.19 49.37
N ASN A 432 21.25 -5.81 48.85
CA ASN A 432 21.96 -6.32 47.67
C ASN A 432 21.77 -5.60 46.32
N ALA A 433 22.82 -4.81 46.03
CA ALA A 433 23.77 -5.01 44.94
C ALA A 433 23.83 -3.90 43.88
N ASN A 434 24.89 -3.08 44.04
CA ASN A 434 25.59 -2.44 42.93
C ASN A 434 26.13 -3.49 41.96
N MET A 435 25.96 -3.27 40.65
CA MET A 435 27.04 -3.42 39.66
C MET A 435 26.60 -2.89 38.29
N ALA A 436 27.44 -2.04 37.71
CA ALA A 436 27.33 -1.56 36.34
C ALA A 436 27.76 -2.65 35.33
N THR A 437 27.10 -2.71 34.16
CA THR A 437 27.58 -3.48 33.00
C THR A 437 27.40 -2.70 31.69
N PRO A 438 28.25 -2.97 30.67
CA PRO A 438 28.44 -2.13 29.49
C PRO A 438 27.47 -2.48 28.35
N LYS A 439 27.33 -1.55 27.38
CA LYS A 439 26.50 -1.70 26.18
C LYS A 439 26.85 -2.97 25.38
N MET A 440 25.85 -3.83 25.19
CA MET A 440 25.90 -5.09 24.42
C MET A 440 25.49 -4.84 22.97
N GLN A 441 26.34 -5.26 22.02
CA GLN A 441 26.02 -5.35 20.59
C GLN A 441 25.01 -6.49 20.37
N ILE A 442 23.88 -6.23 19.72
CA ILE A 442 22.87 -7.24 19.38
C ILE A 442 23.23 -7.85 18.03
N ASP A 443 23.39 -9.18 18.01
CA ASP A 443 23.70 -10.00 16.84
C ASP A 443 22.38 -10.54 16.24
N ASP A 444 22.00 -10.10 15.04
CA ASP A 444 20.68 -10.30 14.39
C ASP A 444 20.39 -11.75 13.93
N ASP A 445 21.25 -12.73 14.23
CA ASP A 445 21.17 -14.09 13.67
C ASP A 445 20.51 -15.13 14.62
N VAL A 446 19.98 -14.67 15.76
CA VAL A 446 19.30 -15.50 16.77
C VAL A 446 17.79 -15.43 16.58
N ASP A 447 17.19 -16.45 15.95
CA ASP A 447 15.75 -16.66 16.04
C ASP A 447 15.44 -17.14 17.48
N TYR A 448 14.70 -16.35 18.25
CA TYR A 448 14.26 -16.69 19.61
C TYR A 448 13.45 -18.00 19.62
N PRO A 449 13.50 -18.81 20.70
CA PRO A 449 12.82 -20.11 20.75
C PRO A 449 11.30 -19.93 20.55
N VAL A 450 10.76 -20.54 19.49
CA VAL A 450 9.39 -20.35 19.03
C VAL A 450 8.53 -21.54 19.43
N GLY A 451 7.65 -21.37 20.42
CA GLY A 451 6.53 -22.28 20.74
C GLY A 451 6.89 -23.75 21.05
N PRO A 452 5.98 -24.54 21.63
CA PRO A 452 6.23 -25.95 21.93
C PRO A 452 6.27 -26.86 20.68
N ASP A 453 5.78 -26.41 19.52
CA ASP A 453 5.49 -27.27 18.35
C ASP A 453 6.44 -27.11 17.13
N CYS A 454 7.48 -26.28 17.22
CA CYS A 454 8.44 -26.08 16.12
C CYS A 454 9.65 -27.04 16.21
N PRO A 455 10.16 -27.57 15.08
CA PRO A 455 11.32 -28.45 15.10
C PRO A 455 12.61 -27.67 15.42
N ASN A 456 13.60 -28.36 15.98
CA ASN A 456 14.91 -27.78 16.22
C ASN A 456 15.63 -27.51 14.88
N ILE A 457 15.89 -26.25 14.58
CA ILE A 457 16.61 -25.81 13.38
C ILE A 457 18.02 -25.38 13.80
N LEU A 458 19.03 -26.08 13.30
CA LEU A 458 20.43 -25.76 13.56
C LEU A 458 20.81 -24.46 12.84
N ASN A 459 21.14 -23.44 13.61
CA ASN A 459 21.56 -22.13 13.12
C ASN A 459 22.82 -22.18 12.25
N ARG A 460 23.06 -21.11 11.49
CA ARG A 460 24.18 -20.96 10.56
C ARG A 460 25.56 -21.13 11.22
N SER A 461 25.69 -20.69 12.47
CA SER A 461 26.90 -20.88 13.28
C SER A 461 27.20 -22.37 13.54
N MET A 462 26.17 -23.23 13.66
CA MET A 462 26.32 -24.67 13.94
C MET A 462 26.95 -25.45 12.79
N TRP A 463 26.94 -24.91 11.57
CA TRP A 463 27.68 -25.45 10.43
C TRP A 463 28.74 -24.48 9.92
N ASN A 464 29.08 -23.45 10.72
CA ASN A 464 30.09 -22.42 10.45
C ASN A 464 29.98 -21.85 9.02
N ALA A 465 28.76 -21.41 8.70
CA ALA A 465 28.40 -20.77 7.44
C ALA A 465 29.22 -19.50 7.21
N ARG A 466 29.58 -19.25 5.96
CA ARG A 466 30.03 -17.91 5.55
C ARG A 466 28.88 -16.90 5.69
N PRO A 467 29.18 -15.61 5.93
CA PRO A 467 28.17 -14.56 5.94
C PRO A 467 27.49 -14.44 4.58
N PHE A 468 26.26 -13.93 4.57
CA PHE A 468 25.54 -13.59 3.35
C PHE A 468 26.26 -12.47 2.58
N LEU A 469 26.40 -12.60 1.26
CA LEU A 469 26.88 -11.49 0.41
C LEU A 469 25.76 -10.49 0.07
N SER A 470 24.50 -10.93 0.13
CA SER A 470 23.29 -10.10 0.06
C SER A 470 22.17 -10.74 0.88
N ARG A 471 21.31 -9.92 1.49
CA ARG A 471 20.17 -10.33 2.33
C ARG A 471 18.85 -9.93 1.68
N ASP A 472 18.58 -10.48 0.50
CA ASP A 472 17.32 -10.24 -0.21
C ASP A 472 16.18 -10.94 0.52
N TYR A 473 15.19 -10.17 1.00
CA TYR A 473 14.04 -10.71 1.73
C TYR A 473 12.99 -11.29 0.77
N LEU A 474 12.31 -12.37 1.18
CA LEU A 474 11.17 -12.91 0.44
C LEU A 474 10.13 -11.82 0.20
N GLN A 475 9.66 -11.71 -1.04
CA GLN A 475 8.82 -10.58 -1.49
C GLN A 475 7.43 -10.59 -0.85
N LEU A 476 6.97 -11.77 -0.41
CA LEU A 476 5.68 -12.01 0.22
C LEU A 476 5.86 -13.06 1.33
N LEU A 477 5.60 -12.66 2.57
CA LEU A 477 5.31 -13.57 3.69
C LEU A 477 3.84 -13.37 4.10
N PRO A 478 3.08 -14.45 4.38
CA PRO A 478 3.45 -15.86 4.22
C PRO A 478 3.69 -16.26 2.75
N VAL A 479 4.67 -17.14 2.49
CA VAL A 479 4.90 -17.65 1.12
C VAL A 479 3.73 -18.51 0.66
N THR A 480 3.44 -18.44 -0.64
CA THR A 480 2.38 -19.23 -1.28
C THR A 480 2.90 -20.56 -1.84
N HIS A 481 4.21 -20.76 -1.93
CA HIS A 481 4.80 -21.93 -2.60
C HIS A 481 5.92 -22.55 -1.77
N ILE A 482 6.12 -23.86 -1.92
CA ILE A 482 7.26 -24.58 -1.34
C ILE A 482 7.91 -25.41 -2.42
N VAL A 483 9.23 -25.35 -2.53
CA VAL A 483 10.01 -26.16 -3.48
C VAL A 483 10.81 -27.18 -2.70
N ILE A 484 10.60 -28.47 -2.98
CA ILE A 484 11.41 -29.55 -2.42
C ILE A 484 12.35 -30.07 -3.51
N ARG A 485 13.66 -30.08 -3.23
CA ARG A 485 14.68 -30.70 -4.10
C ARG A 485 15.47 -31.74 -3.32
N ARG A 486 16.16 -32.62 -4.05
CA ARG A 486 17.23 -33.42 -3.43
C ARG A 486 18.61 -32.94 -3.86
N MET A 487 19.62 -33.37 -3.10
CA MET A 487 21.01 -33.27 -3.50
C MET A 487 21.61 -34.68 -3.46
N GLY A 488 21.99 -35.20 -4.63
CA GLY A 488 22.52 -36.56 -4.80
C GLY A 488 23.90 -36.74 -4.16
N VAL A 489 23.91 -37.02 -2.86
CA VAL A 489 25.11 -37.28 -2.06
C VAL A 489 24.86 -38.55 -1.26
N SER A 490 25.86 -39.42 -1.18
CA SER A 490 25.80 -40.57 -0.27
C SER A 490 25.72 -40.08 1.18
N ASN A 491 24.64 -40.40 1.86
CA ASN A 491 24.33 -39.93 3.20
C ASN A 491 24.19 -41.07 4.22
N SER A 492 24.41 -42.32 3.82
CA SER A 492 24.13 -43.53 4.62
C SER A 492 24.90 -43.59 5.96
N SER A 493 25.99 -42.84 6.09
CA SER A 493 26.80 -42.75 7.31
C SER A 493 27.07 -41.32 7.78
N MET A 494 26.33 -40.32 7.27
CA MET A 494 26.58 -38.91 7.59
C MET A 494 26.12 -38.56 9.00
N ASN A 495 27.08 -38.14 9.85
CA ASN A 495 26.79 -37.50 11.13
C ASN A 495 26.70 -35.96 10.98
N LYS A 496 26.44 -35.26 12.09
CA LYS A 496 26.29 -33.80 12.12
C LYS A 496 27.50 -33.03 11.54
N LEU A 497 28.72 -33.53 11.77
CA LEU A 497 29.96 -32.92 11.29
C LEU A 497 30.14 -33.14 9.78
N ASP A 498 29.82 -34.32 9.27
CA ASP A 498 29.87 -34.63 7.84
C ASP A 498 28.85 -33.80 7.07
N CYS A 499 27.64 -33.64 7.63
CA CYS A 499 26.64 -32.73 7.11
C CYS A 499 27.12 -31.28 7.07
N ALA A 500 27.71 -30.76 8.16
CA ALA A 500 28.26 -29.41 8.16
C ALA A 500 29.34 -29.23 7.08
N LYS A 501 30.25 -30.20 6.91
CA LYS A 501 31.26 -30.18 5.84
C LYS A 501 30.63 -30.17 4.45
N GLN A 502 29.59 -30.98 4.22
CA GLN A 502 28.92 -31.06 2.93
C GLN A 502 28.11 -29.79 2.61
N ILE A 503 27.40 -29.23 3.60
CA ILE A 503 26.67 -27.96 3.46
C ILE A 503 27.65 -26.82 3.13
N LYS A 504 28.80 -26.76 3.81
CA LYS A 504 29.85 -25.78 3.49
C LYS A 504 30.39 -25.91 2.08
N LYS A 505 30.65 -27.14 1.62
CA LYS A 505 31.08 -27.38 0.22
C LYS A 505 30.01 -26.90 -0.78
N CYS A 506 28.74 -27.13 -0.48
CA CYS A 506 27.61 -26.66 -1.28
C CYS A 506 27.51 -25.12 -1.28
N GLN A 507 27.66 -24.47 -0.10
CA GLN A 507 27.71 -23.02 0.01
C GLN A 507 28.89 -22.43 -0.79
N ALA A 508 30.09 -23.00 -0.65
CA ALA A 508 31.28 -22.57 -1.39
C ALA A 508 31.08 -22.71 -2.91
N TYR A 509 30.54 -23.83 -3.39
CA TYR A 509 30.23 -23.99 -4.81
C TYR A 509 29.22 -22.95 -5.32
N HIS A 510 28.12 -22.73 -4.57
CA HIS A 510 27.13 -21.72 -4.94
C HIS A 510 27.71 -20.31 -4.97
N MET A 511 28.53 -19.93 -3.99
CA MET A 511 29.09 -18.58 -3.90
C MET A 511 30.28 -18.38 -4.83
N ASP A 512 31.26 -19.28 -4.77
CA ASP A 512 32.55 -19.12 -5.44
C ASP A 512 32.47 -19.53 -6.92
N THR A 513 31.66 -20.53 -7.26
CA THR A 513 31.54 -21.03 -8.65
C THR A 513 30.33 -20.47 -9.39
N LEU A 514 29.16 -20.37 -8.74
CA LEU A 514 27.94 -19.87 -9.38
C LEU A 514 27.69 -18.37 -9.15
N GLY A 515 28.50 -17.71 -8.31
CA GLY A 515 28.35 -16.29 -8.00
C GLY A 515 27.10 -15.96 -7.17
N TRP A 516 26.49 -16.93 -6.50
CA TRP A 516 25.29 -16.71 -5.69
C TRP A 516 25.65 -16.04 -4.37
N PHE A 517 24.69 -15.27 -3.82
CA PHE A 517 24.95 -14.53 -2.58
C PHE A 517 25.04 -15.39 -1.31
N ASP A 518 24.58 -16.64 -1.39
CA ASP A 518 24.65 -17.65 -0.33
C ASP A 518 24.24 -19.03 -0.89
N ILE A 519 24.26 -20.07 -0.05
CA ILE A 519 23.65 -21.37 -0.35
C ILE A 519 22.23 -21.21 -0.89
N GLY A 520 21.87 -21.88 -1.98
CA GLY A 520 20.61 -21.62 -2.70
C GLY A 520 19.32 -22.00 -1.97
N PHE A 521 19.38 -22.70 -0.84
CA PHE A 521 18.19 -23.23 -0.16
C PHE A 521 17.91 -22.53 1.17
N ASN A 522 16.64 -22.45 1.55
CA ASN A 522 16.20 -21.90 2.83
C ASN A 522 16.50 -22.87 3.97
N PHE A 523 16.15 -24.15 3.78
CA PHE A 523 16.40 -25.22 4.75
C PHE A 523 17.05 -26.42 4.09
N ILE A 524 17.96 -27.06 4.83
CA ILE A 524 18.68 -28.25 4.39
C ILE A 524 18.43 -29.38 5.39
N ILE A 525 18.02 -30.53 4.90
CA ILE A 525 17.86 -31.75 5.69
C ILE A 525 19.04 -32.66 5.38
N CYS A 526 19.83 -33.01 6.39
CA CYS A 526 21.01 -33.85 6.23
C CYS A 526 21.21 -34.79 7.43
N GLY A 527 21.68 -36.00 7.14
CA GLY A 527 22.06 -37.02 8.11
C GLY A 527 21.73 -38.42 7.59
N ALA A 528 22.34 -39.44 8.20
CA ALA A 528 21.94 -40.83 7.99
C ALA A 528 20.47 -41.06 8.40
N ASP A 529 19.88 -42.16 7.92
CA ASP A 529 18.54 -42.57 8.34
C ASP A 529 18.47 -42.72 9.88
N GLY A 530 17.50 -42.05 10.50
CA GLY A 530 17.36 -41.96 11.97
C GLY A 530 18.19 -40.87 12.65
N GLN A 531 19.03 -40.12 11.91
CA GLN A 531 19.87 -39.04 12.45
C GLN A 531 19.73 -37.70 11.71
N LYS A 532 18.70 -37.55 10.86
CA LYS A 532 18.52 -36.33 10.07
C LYS A 532 18.26 -35.11 10.96
N GLN A 533 18.93 -34.01 10.61
CA GLN A 533 18.77 -32.71 11.26
C GLN A 533 18.38 -31.65 10.22
N ILE A 534 17.74 -30.58 10.70
CA ILE A 534 17.40 -29.40 9.88
C ILE A 534 18.48 -28.35 10.09
N TYR A 535 19.08 -27.88 9.01
CA TYR A 535 20.07 -26.82 9.00
C TYR A 535 19.47 -25.57 8.35
N LYS A 536 19.63 -24.42 9.02
CA LYS A 536 19.28 -23.11 8.47
C LYS A 536 20.26 -22.76 7.36
N GLY A 537 19.77 -22.74 6.12
CA GLY A 537 20.45 -22.11 4.99
C GLY A 537 20.10 -20.63 5.02
N ARG A 538 19.33 -20.18 4.03
CA ARG A 538 18.77 -18.83 4.01
C ARG A 538 17.61 -18.61 5.00
N GLY A 539 17.04 -19.66 5.60
CA GLY A 539 15.99 -19.52 6.62
C GLY A 539 14.68 -18.90 6.12
N TRP A 540 13.83 -18.44 7.03
CA TRP A 540 12.44 -18.06 6.75
C TRP A 540 12.25 -16.77 5.95
N LYS A 541 13.17 -15.81 6.09
CA LYS A 541 12.95 -14.42 5.67
C LYS A 541 13.59 -14.06 4.34
N TYR A 542 14.51 -14.89 3.82
CA TYR A 542 15.38 -14.53 2.70
C TYR A 542 15.09 -15.35 1.42
N ILE A 543 15.20 -14.70 0.25
CA ILE A 543 15.00 -15.30 -1.07
C ILE A 543 16.03 -16.41 -1.32
N GLY A 544 15.55 -17.54 -1.82
CA GLY A 544 16.39 -18.66 -2.27
C GLY A 544 17.02 -18.47 -3.65
N ALA A 545 17.88 -19.41 -4.06
CA ALA A 545 18.36 -19.57 -5.44
C ALA A 545 18.17 -21.03 -5.91
N HIS A 546 17.10 -21.67 -5.47
CA HIS A 546 16.85 -23.09 -5.64
C HIS A 546 15.96 -23.45 -6.84
N CYS A 547 15.21 -22.52 -7.43
CA CYS A 547 14.22 -22.80 -8.47
C CYS A 547 13.86 -21.51 -9.24
N LYS A 548 14.29 -21.44 -10.51
CA LYS A 548 14.07 -20.27 -11.38
C LYS A 548 12.58 -19.98 -11.51
N GLY A 549 12.18 -18.72 -11.31
CA GLY A 549 10.77 -18.30 -11.34
C GLY A 549 9.97 -18.52 -10.04
N TYR A 550 10.55 -19.20 -9.03
CA TYR A 550 9.88 -19.44 -7.74
C TYR A 550 10.67 -18.92 -6.52
N ASN A 551 11.99 -18.73 -6.64
CA ASN A 551 12.88 -18.21 -5.59
C ASN A 551 12.31 -17.08 -4.70
N ALA A 552 11.60 -16.12 -5.30
CA ALA A 552 11.10 -14.93 -4.59
C ALA A 552 9.75 -15.11 -3.86
N ARG A 553 9.03 -16.22 -4.13
CA ARG A 553 7.67 -16.50 -3.63
C ARG A 553 7.54 -17.88 -2.96
N SER A 554 8.67 -18.55 -2.72
CA SER A 554 8.69 -19.89 -2.17
C SER A 554 9.84 -20.12 -1.22
N LEU A 555 9.66 -21.06 -0.29
CA LEU A 555 10.76 -21.60 0.50
C LEU A 555 11.32 -22.84 -0.18
N GLY A 556 12.64 -22.87 -0.38
CA GLY A 556 13.37 -24.02 -0.89
C GLY A 556 13.88 -24.92 0.23
N ILE A 557 13.43 -26.17 0.22
CA ILE A 557 13.91 -27.22 1.13
C ILE A 557 14.70 -28.23 0.30
N VAL A 558 15.93 -28.52 0.69
CA VAL A 558 16.74 -29.57 0.05
C VAL A 558 16.98 -30.73 1.00
N VAL A 559 16.81 -31.95 0.50
CA VAL A 559 17.13 -33.19 1.21
C VAL A 559 18.44 -33.75 0.65
N MET A 560 19.46 -33.91 1.50
CA MET A 560 20.69 -34.59 1.12
C MET A 560 20.47 -36.11 1.14
N GLY A 561 20.63 -36.74 -0.02
CA GLY A 561 20.44 -38.18 -0.17
C GLY A 561 20.05 -38.58 -1.58
N ASN A 562 20.09 -39.89 -1.85
CA ASN A 562 19.83 -40.45 -3.17
C ASN A 562 18.35 -40.82 -3.40
N GLN A 563 17.57 -41.00 -2.34
CA GLN A 563 16.18 -41.48 -2.41
C GLN A 563 15.24 -40.65 -1.54
N ALA A 564 13.98 -40.53 -1.96
CA ALA A 564 12.91 -40.00 -1.13
C ALA A 564 12.52 -41.04 -0.06
N ASN A 565 12.27 -40.60 1.17
CA ASN A 565 11.90 -41.50 2.27
C ASN A 565 10.93 -40.85 3.26
N ARG A 566 10.25 -41.71 4.03
CA ARG A 566 9.19 -41.30 4.98
C ARG A 566 9.69 -40.44 6.13
N GLU A 567 10.93 -40.65 6.59
CA GLU A 567 11.54 -39.82 7.64
C GLU A 567 11.67 -38.36 7.18
N SER A 568 12.15 -38.15 5.96
CA SER A 568 12.29 -36.81 5.38
C SER A 568 10.93 -36.13 5.21
N CYS A 569 9.88 -36.88 4.84
CA CYS A 569 8.52 -36.33 4.77
C CYS A 569 8.04 -35.80 6.13
N LYS A 570 8.31 -36.51 7.22
CA LYS A 570 7.95 -36.07 8.59
C LYS A 570 8.69 -34.80 9.00
N ILE A 571 9.97 -34.70 8.66
CA ILE A 571 10.79 -33.51 8.94
C ILE A 571 10.31 -32.32 8.11
N ILE A 572 10.00 -32.52 6.83
CA ILE A 572 9.45 -31.47 5.97
C ILE A 572 8.09 -31.02 6.51
N LYS A 573 7.23 -31.95 6.93
CA LYS A 573 5.94 -31.63 7.58
C LYS A 573 6.13 -30.71 8.79
N SER A 574 7.07 -31.01 9.68
CA SER A 574 7.28 -30.17 10.88
C SER A 574 7.82 -28.78 10.53
N ILE A 575 8.66 -28.65 9.50
CA ILE A 575 9.07 -27.34 8.96
C ILE A 575 7.83 -26.59 8.45
N ILE A 576 6.99 -27.23 7.64
CA ILE A 576 5.80 -26.61 7.05
C ILE A 576 4.83 -26.15 8.15
N GLN A 577 4.53 -27.01 9.12
CA GLN A 577 3.64 -26.69 10.24
C GLN A 577 4.16 -25.51 11.05
N CYS A 578 5.46 -25.51 11.39
CA CYS A 578 6.09 -24.39 12.07
C CYS A 578 6.05 -23.10 11.23
N GLY A 579 6.25 -23.19 9.92
CA GLY A 579 6.13 -22.04 9.03
C GLY A 579 4.70 -21.49 8.94
N ILE A 580 3.68 -22.35 8.99
CA ILE A 580 2.27 -21.94 9.03
C ILE A 580 1.94 -21.25 10.36
N THR A 581 2.37 -21.81 11.50
CA THR A 581 2.11 -21.22 12.82
C THR A 581 2.80 -19.87 13.00
N GLN A 582 3.97 -19.70 12.39
CA GLN A 582 4.72 -18.43 12.38
C GLN A 582 4.28 -17.44 11.31
N ASN A 583 3.23 -17.74 10.53
CA ASN A 583 2.78 -16.93 9.39
C ASN A 583 3.88 -16.69 8.33
N ASN A 584 4.82 -17.63 8.20
CA ASN A 584 5.83 -17.66 7.15
C ASN A 584 5.35 -18.43 5.90
N ILE A 585 4.35 -19.31 6.03
CA ILE A 585 3.78 -20.13 4.96
C ILE A 585 2.25 -20.01 5.00
N MET A 586 1.60 -19.85 3.84
CA MET A 586 0.14 -19.79 3.78
C MET A 586 -0.45 -21.18 4.02
N LYS A 587 -1.61 -21.26 4.69
CA LYS A 587 -2.31 -22.53 4.92
C LYS A 587 -2.63 -23.27 3.62
N ASN A 588 -2.88 -22.55 2.52
CA ASN A 588 -3.21 -23.09 1.20
C ASN A 588 -2.02 -23.08 0.21
N PHE A 589 -0.78 -23.25 0.70
CA PHE A 589 0.41 -23.23 -0.14
C PHE A 589 0.40 -24.30 -1.26
N THR A 590 1.16 -24.04 -2.32
CA THR A 590 1.37 -24.97 -3.44
C THR A 590 2.74 -25.63 -3.33
N LEU A 591 2.79 -26.97 -3.44
CA LEU A 591 4.06 -27.69 -3.56
C LEU A 591 4.52 -27.70 -5.02
N VAL A 592 5.74 -27.24 -5.27
CA VAL A 592 6.33 -27.11 -6.61
C VAL A 592 7.40 -28.17 -6.81
N GLY A 593 7.34 -28.86 -7.95
CA GLY A 593 8.30 -29.88 -8.35
C GLY A 593 9.42 -29.36 -9.23
N ASP A 594 10.49 -30.15 -9.35
CA ASP A 594 11.53 -29.96 -10.35
C ASP A 594 11.29 -30.92 -11.52
N LEU A 595 11.26 -30.41 -12.77
CA LEU A 595 11.06 -31.22 -13.97
C LEU A 595 12.09 -32.35 -14.10
N LYS A 596 13.28 -32.17 -13.53
CA LYS A 596 14.38 -33.15 -13.58
C LYS A 596 14.26 -34.23 -12.51
N GLU A 597 13.31 -34.10 -11.57
CA GLU A 597 13.17 -34.98 -10.39
C GLU A 597 11.72 -35.43 -10.15
N THR A 598 10.94 -35.63 -11.21
CA THR A 598 9.50 -35.95 -11.17
C THR A 598 9.16 -37.11 -10.22
N ASN A 599 9.95 -38.19 -10.20
CA ASN A 599 9.70 -39.35 -9.33
C ASN A 599 9.78 -39.01 -7.84
N ILE A 600 10.73 -38.14 -7.48
CA ILE A 600 10.96 -37.71 -6.09
C ILE A 600 9.90 -36.72 -5.68
N HIS A 601 9.57 -35.77 -6.57
CA HIS A 601 8.47 -34.84 -6.35
C HIS A 601 7.16 -35.58 -6.11
N ASN A 602 6.80 -36.54 -6.97
CA ASN A 602 5.58 -37.35 -6.84
C ASN A 602 5.52 -38.12 -5.52
N TYR A 603 6.66 -38.62 -5.01
CA TYR A 603 6.71 -39.29 -3.71
C TYR A 603 6.31 -38.36 -2.56
N TYR A 604 6.92 -37.16 -2.50
CA TYR A 604 6.58 -36.16 -1.47
C TYR A 604 5.15 -35.65 -1.65
N LEU A 605 4.72 -35.42 -2.90
CA LEU A 605 3.37 -35.01 -3.25
C LEU A 605 2.33 -35.99 -2.70
N ASN A 606 2.49 -37.27 -3.01
CA ASN A 606 1.58 -38.33 -2.57
C ASN A 606 1.56 -38.47 -1.05
N TYR A 607 2.69 -38.23 -0.38
CA TYR A 607 2.71 -38.21 1.08
C TYR A 607 1.85 -37.08 1.66
N PHE A 608 1.98 -35.86 1.13
CA PHE A 608 1.28 -34.68 1.67
C PHE A 608 -0.18 -34.57 1.26
N ILE A 609 -0.57 -35.05 0.07
CA ILE A 609 -1.98 -35.09 -0.37
C ILE A 609 -2.82 -35.96 0.57
N ASN A 610 -2.25 -37.04 1.08
CA ASN A 610 -2.95 -38.00 1.94
C ASN A 610 -2.84 -37.65 3.44
N ASP A 611 -2.32 -36.46 3.79
CA ASP A 611 -2.11 -36.05 5.18
C ASP A 611 -3.27 -35.16 5.68
N PRO A 612 -4.04 -35.60 6.71
CA PRO A 612 -5.19 -34.87 7.26
C PRO A 612 -4.83 -33.47 7.79
N ASP A 613 -3.58 -33.23 8.20
CA ASP A 613 -3.16 -31.95 8.77
C ASP A 613 -2.75 -30.92 7.71
N ILE A 614 -2.58 -31.33 6.45
CA ILE A 614 -2.11 -30.48 5.32
C ILE A 614 -3.21 -30.34 4.24
N HIS A 615 -4.44 -30.78 4.51
CA HIS A 615 -5.55 -30.97 3.57
C HIS A 615 -6.10 -29.71 2.82
N TYR A 616 -5.43 -28.56 2.91
CA TYR A 616 -5.78 -27.31 2.21
C TYR A 616 -4.72 -26.83 1.21
N ALA A 617 -3.60 -27.53 1.05
CA ALA A 617 -2.65 -27.24 -0.02
C ALA A 617 -3.31 -27.52 -1.37
N ASN A 618 -3.36 -26.53 -2.26
CA ASN A 618 -3.84 -26.73 -3.63
C ASN A 618 -2.71 -27.45 -4.38
N VAL A 619 -2.59 -28.75 -4.15
CA VAL A 619 -1.51 -29.58 -4.68
C VAL A 619 -1.82 -29.90 -6.13
N SER A 620 -1.55 -28.96 -7.02
CA SER A 620 -1.84 -29.13 -8.45
C SER A 620 -0.93 -30.18 -9.06
N MET A 621 -1.48 -31.33 -9.47
CA MET A 621 -0.82 -32.33 -10.34
C MET A 621 -0.65 -31.82 -11.79
N ASN A 622 -0.56 -30.50 -12.00
CA ASN A 622 -0.44 -29.95 -13.32
C ASN A 622 1.01 -30.09 -13.80
N LYS A 623 1.22 -30.63 -15.00
CA LYS A 623 2.52 -30.62 -15.71
C LYS A 623 3.12 -29.21 -15.84
N GLN A 624 2.35 -28.16 -15.50
CA GLN A 624 2.74 -26.75 -15.49
C GLN A 624 3.37 -26.23 -14.17
N THR A 625 3.25 -26.94 -13.03
CA THR A 625 3.83 -26.51 -11.74
C THR A 625 5.20 -27.15 -11.45
N PHE A 626 6.04 -27.20 -12.48
CA PHE A 626 7.44 -27.55 -12.32
C PHE A 626 8.32 -26.36 -12.72
N CYS A 627 9.44 -26.18 -12.04
CA CYS A 627 10.48 -25.25 -12.50
C CYS A 627 11.54 -25.95 -13.35
N GLN A 628 12.16 -25.17 -14.25
CA GLN A 628 13.25 -25.59 -15.14
C GLN A 628 14.64 -25.56 -14.46
#